data_AF-A0AAU9CMW3-F1
#
_entry.id   AF-A0AAU9CMW3-F1
#
_cell.length_a   1.000
_cell.length_b   1.000
_cell.length_c   1.000
_cell.angle_alpha   90.00
_cell.angle_beta   90.00
_cell.angle_gamma   90.00
#
_symmetry.space_group_name_H-M   'P 1'
#
loop_
_entity.id
_entity.type
_entity.pdbx_description
1 polymer ?
#
loop_
_entity_poly.entity_id
_entity_poly.type
_entity_poly.pdbx_seq_one_letter_code
_entity_poly.pdbx_strand_id
1 'polypeptide(L)'
;MNENAPMKGDERLISLLGLAATRREETEEDHPPPEVLTAFIEQRLPPSQRQAVMAHLNRCECCYQEWLHSAAALEEAQPEETPIQRPAWWQRLWARLRPRPWIIPLTVAVTAGLAVAVVLVQQPIAGKWPPHRIIAALPKGQEIPADRLPRAEAPFAFNDTAADPAKETVAQGLRDARFWIEHPDQVDLRDETHDTPEKRAYRSLGQWLLLAWAMTQKEDSDPNVWQVFRRYGQSLAAEFEKLPPSPQRDQALADLHTVQTMMEPLAETPDAVQRTRLQRKLLLIIGRWQG
;
A
#
# COMPACT_ATOMS: atom_id res chain seq x y z
N MET A 1 14.82 -20.78 23.37
CA MET A 1 14.68 -19.74 22.33
C MET A 1 13.35 -19.98 21.67
N ASN A 2 12.38 -19.09 21.88
CA ASN A 2 11.01 -19.22 21.39
C ASN A 2 10.87 -18.33 20.15
N GLU A 3 10.92 -18.92 18.96
CA GLU A 3 10.69 -18.26 17.68
C GLU A 3 9.34 -18.72 17.08
N ASN A 4 8.25 -18.45 17.81
CA ASN A 4 6.89 -18.61 17.28
C ASN A 4 6.38 -17.21 16.89
N ALA A 5 6.83 -16.69 15.75
CA ALA A 5 6.29 -15.45 15.19
C ALA A 5 4.97 -15.77 14.45
N PRO A 6 3.93 -14.93 14.49
CA PRO A 6 2.67 -15.21 13.78
C PRO A 6 2.86 -15.31 12.25
N MET A 7 2.11 -16.22 11.63
CA MET A 7 2.16 -16.55 10.20
C MET A 7 1.79 -15.30 9.38
N LYS A 8 2.60 -14.96 8.36
CA LYS A 8 2.44 -13.71 7.60
C LYS A 8 1.20 -13.76 6.72
N GLY A 9 0.46 -12.65 6.64
CA GLY A 9 -0.78 -12.53 5.83
C GLY A 9 -0.63 -12.95 4.36
N ASP A 10 0.58 -12.85 3.81
CA ASP A 10 0.90 -13.27 2.44
C ASP A 10 0.72 -14.78 2.23
N GLU A 11 0.97 -15.61 3.25
CA GLU A 11 0.80 -17.06 3.16
C GLU A 11 -0.69 -17.46 3.18
N ARG A 12 -1.51 -16.72 3.94
CA ARG A 12 -2.97 -16.90 3.94
C ARG A 12 -3.57 -16.60 2.58
N LEU A 13 -3.10 -15.51 1.96
CA LEU A 13 -3.54 -15.10 0.64
C LEU A 13 -3.15 -16.13 -0.40
N ILE A 14 -1.89 -16.57 -0.43
CA ILE A 14 -1.42 -17.55 -1.41
C ILE A 14 -2.27 -18.82 -1.40
N SER A 15 -2.69 -19.33 -0.23
CA SER A 15 -3.56 -20.51 -0.06
C SER A 15 -5.00 -20.34 -0.57
N LEU A 16 -5.52 -19.11 -0.60
CA LEU A 16 -6.85 -18.81 -1.16
C LEU A 16 -6.87 -18.86 -2.69
N LEU A 17 -5.77 -18.44 -3.32
CA LEU A 17 -5.68 -18.24 -4.77
C LEU A 17 -5.70 -19.57 -5.53
N GLY A 18 -5.09 -20.61 -4.97
CA GLY A 18 -5.09 -21.90 -5.61
C GLY A 18 -6.47 -22.58 -5.53
N LEU A 19 -7.20 -22.42 -4.43
CA LEU A 19 -8.53 -23.04 -4.27
C LEU A 19 -9.49 -22.61 -5.36
N ALA A 20 -9.41 -21.33 -5.71
CA ALA A 20 -10.20 -20.75 -6.79
C ALA A 20 -9.77 -21.24 -8.19
N ALA A 21 -8.51 -21.68 -8.34
CA ALA A 21 -7.93 -22.07 -9.63
C ALA A 21 -8.11 -23.56 -9.96
N THR A 22 -8.32 -24.44 -8.97
CA THR A 22 -8.43 -25.89 -9.19
C THR A 22 -9.69 -26.47 -8.57
N ARG A 23 -10.85 -26.29 -9.22
CA ARG A 23 -12.02 -27.11 -8.93
C ARG A 23 -11.90 -28.44 -9.68
N ARG A 24 -11.07 -29.35 -9.16
CA ARG A 24 -11.07 -30.76 -9.56
C ARG A 24 -12.00 -31.50 -8.61
N GLU A 25 -12.79 -32.44 -9.12
CA GLU A 25 -13.48 -33.42 -8.28
C GLU A 25 -12.39 -34.26 -7.59
N GLU A 26 -12.05 -33.89 -6.36
CA GLU A 26 -11.05 -34.59 -5.57
C GLU A 26 -11.68 -35.86 -4.98
N THR A 27 -11.08 -37.00 -5.26
CA THR A 27 -11.30 -38.25 -4.53
C THR A 27 -10.85 -38.07 -3.08
N GLU A 28 -11.66 -38.54 -2.14
CA GLU A 28 -11.59 -38.42 -0.67
C GLU A 28 -10.24 -38.87 -0.03
N GLU A 29 -9.26 -39.32 -0.80
CA GLU A 29 -8.04 -40.00 -0.34
C GLU A 29 -6.79 -39.10 -0.21
N ASP A 30 -6.84 -37.82 -0.59
CA ASP A 30 -5.62 -36.96 -0.68
C ASP A 30 -5.54 -35.80 0.34
N HIS A 31 -6.30 -35.83 1.44
CA HIS A 31 -6.18 -34.82 2.50
C HIS A 31 -4.94 -35.04 3.37
N PRO A 32 -4.18 -33.98 3.73
CA PRO A 32 -3.09 -34.09 4.67
C PRO A 32 -3.62 -34.56 6.03
N PRO A 33 -2.90 -35.46 6.73
CA PRO A 33 -3.30 -35.90 8.05
C PRO A 33 -3.37 -34.70 9.02
N PRO A 34 -4.32 -34.71 9.98
CA PRO A 34 -4.61 -33.56 10.85
C PRO A 34 -3.40 -33.14 11.70
N GLU A 35 -2.47 -34.06 12.00
CA GLU A 35 -1.23 -33.77 12.70
C GLU A 35 -0.31 -32.87 11.87
N VAL A 36 -0.29 -33.04 10.55
CA VAL A 36 0.51 -32.20 9.63
C VAL A 36 -0.12 -30.81 9.52
N LEU A 37 -1.45 -30.71 9.46
CA LEU A 37 -2.13 -29.41 9.42
C LEU A 37 -1.96 -28.62 10.74
N THR A 38 -2.01 -29.32 11.88
CA THR A 38 -1.75 -28.70 13.19
C THR A 38 -0.30 -28.21 13.30
N ALA A 39 0.67 -29.05 12.90
CA ALA A 39 2.08 -28.66 12.88
C ALA A 39 2.35 -27.48 11.91
N PHE A 40 1.57 -27.36 10.82
CA PHE A 40 1.62 -26.23 9.90
C PHE A 40 1.17 -24.93 10.59
N ILE A 41 0.02 -24.95 11.27
CA ILE A 41 -0.55 -23.79 11.96
C ILE A 41 0.36 -23.28 13.07
N GLU A 42 0.95 -24.21 13.83
CA GLU A 42 1.92 -23.90 14.88
C GLU A 42 3.34 -23.61 14.35
N GLN A 43 3.52 -23.59 13.02
CA GLN A 43 4.78 -23.32 12.34
C GLN A 43 5.94 -24.26 12.67
N ARG A 44 5.62 -25.48 13.13
CA ARG A 44 6.60 -26.52 13.46
C ARG A 44 7.06 -27.33 12.25
N LEU A 45 6.45 -27.14 11.08
CA LEU A 45 6.88 -27.83 9.85
C LEU A 45 8.16 -27.25 9.23
N PRO A 46 9.04 -28.10 8.69
CA PRO A 46 10.18 -27.66 7.89
C PRO A 46 9.71 -26.98 6.59
N PRO A 47 10.53 -26.10 5.98
CA PRO A 47 10.11 -25.27 4.84
C PRO A 47 9.56 -26.06 3.65
N SER A 48 10.13 -27.23 3.34
CA SER A 48 9.67 -28.08 2.23
C SER A 48 8.26 -28.65 2.45
N GLN A 49 7.96 -29.10 3.67
CA GLN A 49 6.64 -29.61 4.04
C GLN A 49 5.62 -28.49 4.14
N ARG A 50 6.02 -27.32 4.63
CA ARG A 50 5.20 -26.11 4.67
C ARG A 50 4.72 -25.73 3.27
N GLN A 51 5.63 -25.74 2.29
CA GLN A 51 5.29 -25.45 0.90
C GLN A 51 4.35 -26.50 0.29
N ALA A 52 4.51 -27.78 0.64
CA ALA A 52 3.61 -28.84 0.21
C ALA A 52 2.19 -28.67 0.78
N VAL A 53 2.08 -28.35 2.09
CA VAL A 53 0.79 -28.07 2.73
C VAL A 53 0.14 -26.83 2.13
N MET A 54 0.88 -25.74 1.91
CA MET A 54 0.35 -24.55 1.22
C MET A 54 -0.12 -24.86 -0.20
N ALA A 55 0.59 -25.72 -0.94
CA ALA A 55 0.17 -26.12 -2.27
C ALA A 55 -1.10 -26.99 -2.25
N HIS A 56 -1.34 -27.77 -1.19
CA HIS A 56 -2.57 -28.54 -1.00
C HIS A 56 -3.74 -27.67 -0.50
N LEU A 57 -3.52 -26.79 0.48
CA LEU A 57 -4.51 -25.80 0.92
C LEU A 57 -4.96 -24.91 -0.23
N ASN A 58 -4.09 -24.75 -1.23
CA ASN A 58 -4.37 -24.14 -2.52
C ASN A 58 -5.16 -25.00 -3.50
N ARG A 59 -5.69 -26.16 -3.13
CA ARG A 59 -6.44 -27.01 -4.08
C ARG A 59 -7.66 -27.61 -3.43
N CYS A 60 -7.58 -27.85 -2.12
CA CYS A 60 -8.62 -28.48 -1.34
C CYS A 60 -9.38 -27.50 -0.44
N GLU A 61 -10.63 -27.20 -0.81
CA GLU A 61 -11.50 -26.26 -0.07
C GLU A 61 -11.75 -26.70 1.37
N CYS A 62 -11.92 -28.01 1.60
CA CYS A 62 -12.16 -28.59 2.92
C CYS A 62 -11.01 -28.31 3.89
N CYS A 63 -9.77 -28.61 3.48
CA CYS A 63 -8.60 -28.39 4.33
C CYS A 63 -8.33 -26.90 4.57
N TYR A 64 -8.68 -26.04 3.60
CA TYR A 64 -8.58 -24.59 3.78
C TYR A 64 -9.58 -24.05 4.81
N GLN A 65 -10.83 -24.50 4.77
CA GLN A 65 -11.84 -24.11 5.77
C GLN A 65 -11.46 -24.60 7.17
N GLU A 66 -10.98 -25.83 7.30
CA GLU A 66 -10.49 -26.39 8.57
C GLU A 66 -9.30 -25.60 9.13
N TRP A 67 -8.38 -25.20 8.26
CA TRP A 67 -7.26 -24.35 8.62
C TRP A 67 -7.71 -22.97 9.11
N LEU A 68 -8.67 -22.32 8.43
CA LEU A 68 -9.23 -21.04 8.88
C LEU A 68 -9.88 -21.13 10.26
N HIS A 69 -10.69 -22.16 10.50
CA HIS A 69 -11.34 -22.38 11.80
C HIS A 69 -10.30 -22.59 12.91
N SER A 70 -9.29 -23.42 12.66
CA SER A 70 -8.23 -23.69 13.63
C SER A 70 -7.37 -22.45 13.89
N ALA A 71 -7.08 -21.64 12.87
CA ALA A 71 -6.32 -20.41 13.01
C ALA A 71 -7.08 -19.33 13.80
N ALA A 72 -8.40 -19.22 13.62
CA ALA A 72 -9.24 -18.30 14.38
C ALA A 72 -9.32 -18.70 15.87
N ALA A 73 -9.50 -20.00 16.15
CA ALA A 73 -9.52 -20.51 17.53
C ALA A 73 -8.21 -20.24 18.28
N LEU A 74 -7.07 -20.29 17.58
CA LEU A 74 -5.76 -19.94 18.17
C LEU A 74 -5.58 -18.44 18.41
N GLU A 75 -6.19 -17.59 17.60
CA GLU A 75 -6.18 -16.13 17.79
C GLU A 75 -7.00 -15.75 19.03
N GLU A 76 -8.15 -16.39 19.25
CA GLU A 76 -8.96 -16.23 20.46
C GLU A 76 -8.27 -16.76 21.73
N ALA A 77 -7.42 -17.77 21.60
CA ALA A 77 -6.67 -18.35 22.70
C ALA A 77 -5.41 -17.54 23.11
N GLN A 78 -4.99 -16.55 22.29
CA GLN A 78 -3.85 -15.71 22.65
C GLN A 78 -4.27 -14.67 23.72
N PRO A 79 -3.58 -14.60 24.87
CA PRO A 79 -3.89 -13.61 25.89
C PRO A 79 -3.67 -12.20 25.33
N GLU A 80 -4.63 -11.29 25.55
CA GLU A 80 -4.56 -9.89 25.13
C GLU A 80 -3.23 -9.27 25.58
N GLU A 81 -2.30 -9.07 24.64
CA GLU A 81 -1.07 -8.35 24.91
C GLU A 81 -1.42 -6.89 25.21
N THR A 82 -1.27 -6.50 26.48
CA THR A 82 -1.56 -5.14 26.94
C THR A 82 -0.85 -4.08 26.07
N PRO A 83 -1.55 -2.99 25.69
CA PRO A 83 -1.02 -1.99 24.79
C PRO A 83 0.22 -1.33 25.38
N ILE A 84 1.32 -1.37 24.61
CA ILE A 84 2.61 -0.74 24.94
C ILE A 84 2.37 0.76 25.16
N GLN A 85 2.38 1.20 26.43
CA GLN A 85 2.25 2.60 26.79
C GLN A 85 3.45 3.39 26.27
N ARG A 86 3.19 4.41 25.43
CA ARG A 86 4.24 5.29 24.91
C ARG A 86 4.83 6.15 26.03
N PRO A 87 6.15 6.39 26.05
CA PRO A 87 6.82 7.05 27.17
C PRO A 87 6.54 8.56 27.23
N ALA A 88 6.29 9.06 28.44
CA ALA A 88 5.79 10.41 28.76
C ALA A 88 6.72 11.58 28.36
N TRP A 89 7.97 11.33 27.98
CA TRP A 89 8.93 12.39 27.65
C TRP A 89 8.60 13.13 26.34
N TRP A 90 7.92 12.46 25.41
CA TRP A 90 7.49 13.05 24.13
C TRP A 90 6.52 14.22 24.32
N GLN A 91 5.60 14.13 25.30
CA GLN A 91 4.66 15.21 25.59
C GLN A 91 5.35 16.46 26.15
N ARG A 92 6.48 16.31 26.85
CA ARG A 92 7.24 17.45 27.42
C ARG A 92 8.02 18.24 26.38
N LEU A 93 8.44 17.60 25.28
CA LEU A 93 9.20 18.28 24.22
C LEU A 93 8.32 19.27 23.45
N TRP A 94 7.08 18.87 23.13
CA TRP A 94 6.10 19.71 22.42
C TRP A 94 5.64 20.92 23.24
N ALA A 95 5.60 20.80 24.57
CA ALA A 95 5.23 21.92 25.45
C ALA A 95 6.28 23.05 25.45
N ARG A 96 7.56 22.76 25.17
CA ARG A 96 8.64 23.76 25.13
C ARG A 96 8.72 24.55 23.82
N LEU A 97 8.11 24.06 22.75
CA LEU A 97 8.14 24.66 21.41
C LEU A 97 6.98 25.64 21.14
N ARG A 98 6.18 26.00 22.16
CA ARG A 98 5.13 27.02 22.01
C ARG A 98 5.76 28.40 21.71
N PRO A 99 5.37 29.07 20.61
CA PRO A 99 5.96 30.35 20.22
C PRO A 99 5.62 31.44 21.24
N ARG A 100 6.63 32.22 21.62
CA ARG A 100 6.58 33.27 22.65
C ARG A 100 6.20 34.62 22.01
N PRO A 101 5.20 35.35 22.53
CA PRO A 101 4.53 36.45 21.81
C PRO A 101 5.29 37.79 21.69
N TRP A 102 6.59 37.87 21.97
CA TRP A 102 7.35 39.14 22.01
C TRP A 102 8.16 39.47 20.74
N ILE A 103 8.03 38.70 19.65
CA ILE A 103 8.75 38.92 18.38
C ILE A 103 7.75 39.30 17.27
N ILE A 104 6.99 40.39 17.47
CA ILE A 104 5.92 40.80 16.55
C ILE A 104 6.27 42.00 15.64
N PRO A 105 7.16 42.96 15.96
CA PRO A 105 7.34 44.10 15.04
C PRO A 105 8.32 43.84 13.88
N LEU A 106 9.08 42.75 13.86
CA LEU A 106 10.09 42.47 12.81
C LEU A 106 9.57 41.55 11.67
N THR A 107 8.36 41.00 11.78
CA THR A 107 7.81 40.01 10.83
C THR A 107 7.13 40.62 9.62
N VAL A 108 6.64 41.86 9.68
CA VAL A 108 5.79 42.46 8.62
C VAL A 108 6.54 42.71 7.31
N ALA A 109 7.84 43.07 7.36
CA ALA A 109 8.65 43.25 6.15
C ALA A 109 9.09 41.92 5.51
N VAL A 110 9.29 40.87 6.32
CA VAL A 110 9.62 39.53 5.81
C VAL A 110 8.41 38.87 5.18
N THR A 111 7.20 39.09 5.70
CA THR A 111 5.96 38.49 5.15
C THR A 111 5.63 38.93 3.73
N ALA A 112 5.94 40.17 3.33
CA ALA A 112 5.66 40.65 1.96
C ALA A 112 6.62 40.03 0.92
N GLY A 113 7.90 39.86 1.27
CA GLY A 113 8.86 39.13 0.44
C GLY A 113 8.59 37.63 0.39
N LEU A 114 8.18 37.03 1.53
CA LEU A 114 7.79 35.63 1.58
C LEU A 114 6.51 35.35 0.79
N ALA A 115 5.55 36.27 0.74
CA ALA A 115 4.31 36.08 -0.01
C ALA A 115 4.56 35.91 -1.52
N VAL A 116 5.50 36.64 -2.11
CA VAL A 116 5.85 36.48 -3.54
C VAL A 116 6.63 35.18 -3.79
N ALA A 117 7.53 34.79 -2.87
CA ALA A 117 8.23 33.52 -2.96
C ALA A 117 7.29 32.32 -2.77
N VAL A 118 6.32 32.42 -1.85
CA VAL A 118 5.28 31.40 -1.63
C VAL A 118 4.37 31.31 -2.85
N VAL A 119 3.99 32.42 -3.49
CA VAL A 119 3.15 32.40 -4.71
C VAL A 119 3.90 31.82 -5.93
N LEU A 120 5.21 32.02 -6.03
CA LEU A 120 6.02 31.41 -7.11
C LEU A 120 6.30 29.92 -6.87
N VAL A 121 6.46 29.49 -5.61
CA VAL A 121 6.60 28.07 -5.24
C VAL A 121 5.25 27.32 -5.24
N GLN A 122 4.15 28.04 -4.96
CA GLN A 122 2.78 27.55 -5.06
C GLN A 122 2.12 27.90 -6.39
N GLN A 123 2.87 28.08 -7.49
CA GLN A 123 2.19 28.02 -8.79
C GLN A 123 1.46 26.68 -8.81
N PRO A 124 0.12 26.67 -8.82
CA PRO A 124 -0.62 25.43 -8.91
C PRO A 124 -0.11 24.83 -10.19
N ILE A 125 0.52 23.68 -10.10
CA ILE A 125 0.87 22.91 -11.28
C ILE A 125 -0.47 22.34 -11.74
N ALA A 126 -1.31 23.22 -12.26
CA ALA A 126 -2.62 22.97 -12.85
C ALA A 126 -2.46 22.33 -14.24
N GLY A 127 -1.22 22.03 -14.65
CA GLY A 127 -0.95 21.09 -15.70
C GLY A 127 -1.13 19.68 -15.13
N LYS A 128 -2.02 18.90 -15.77
CA LYS A 128 -2.13 17.45 -15.63
C LYS A 128 -0.72 16.88 -15.46
N TRP A 129 -0.37 16.41 -14.26
CA TRP A 129 0.94 15.84 -14.01
C TRP A 129 1.03 14.55 -14.78
N PRO A 130 1.80 14.50 -15.88
CA PRO A 130 1.77 13.33 -16.72
C PRO A 130 2.62 12.25 -16.02
N PRO A 131 2.14 10.99 -15.97
CA PRO A 131 2.79 9.91 -15.22
C PRO A 131 4.28 9.74 -15.54
N HIS A 132 4.70 10.04 -16.77
CA HIS A 132 6.10 10.02 -17.21
C HIS A 132 7.02 10.92 -16.38
N ARG A 133 6.55 12.02 -15.79
CA ARG A 133 7.38 12.86 -14.92
C ARG A 133 7.67 12.20 -13.58
N ILE A 134 6.71 11.43 -13.06
CA ILE A 134 6.90 10.66 -11.83
C ILE A 134 7.90 9.53 -12.08
N ILE A 135 7.76 8.83 -13.22
CA ILE A 135 8.70 7.79 -13.63
C ILE A 135 10.09 8.37 -13.92
N ALA A 136 10.18 9.55 -14.55
CA ALA A 136 11.45 10.23 -14.77
C ALA A 136 12.11 10.70 -13.46
N ALA A 137 11.30 10.97 -12.43
CA ALA A 137 11.79 11.24 -11.08
C ALA A 137 12.20 9.96 -10.34
N LEU A 138 11.77 8.78 -10.82
CA LEU A 138 12.37 7.53 -10.39
C LEU A 138 13.81 7.48 -10.97
N PRO A 139 14.81 7.33 -10.11
CA PRO A 139 16.20 7.35 -10.52
C PRO A 139 16.49 6.14 -11.42
N LYS A 140 17.05 6.42 -12.59
CA LYS A 140 17.42 5.39 -13.58
C LYS A 140 18.48 4.45 -12.99
N GLY A 141 18.31 3.14 -13.19
CA GLY A 141 19.36 2.15 -12.94
C GLY A 141 19.25 1.35 -11.64
N GLN A 142 18.14 1.46 -10.89
CA GLN A 142 17.88 0.56 -9.77
C GLN A 142 16.74 -0.39 -10.15
N GLU A 143 17.10 -1.62 -10.49
CA GLU A 143 16.14 -2.69 -10.74
C GLU A 143 15.43 -3.02 -9.43
N ILE A 144 14.17 -2.63 -9.31
CA ILE A 144 13.30 -3.19 -8.28
C ILE A 144 13.03 -4.62 -8.72
N PRO A 145 13.45 -5.64 -7.94
CA PRO A 145 13.25 -7.02 -8.33
C PRO A 145 11.77 -7.29 -8.58
N ALA A 146 11.43 -7.84 -9.74
CA ALA A 146 10.03 -8.03 -10.17
C ALA A 146 9.22 -8.95 -9.24
N ASP A 147 9.90 -9.77 -8.44
CA ASP A 147 9.36 -10.62 -7.38
C ASP A 147 8.97 -9.83 -6.12
N ARG A 148 9.53 -8.63 -5.90
CA ARG A 148 9.15 -7.74 -4.80
C ARG A 148 7.96 -6.84 -5.12
N LEU A 149 7.66 -6.64 -6.40
CA LEU A 149 6.53 -5.81 -6.81
C LEU A 149 5.22 -6.47 -6.34
N PRO A 150 4.33 -5.73 -5.65
CA PRO A 150 2.98 -6.20 -5.35
C PRO A 150 2.33 -6.73 -6.62
N ARG A 151 1.96 -8.01 -6.62
CA ARG A 151 1.27 -8.59 -7.78
C ARG A 151 -0.15 -8.05 -7.79
N ALA A 152 -0.46 -7.22 -8.79
CA ALA A 152 -1.83 -6.96 -9.18
C ALA A 152 -2.36 -8.19 -9.89
N GLU A 153 -2.73 -9.20 -9.13
CA GLU A 153 -3.44 -10.35 -9.66
C GLU A 153 -4.76 -9.84 -10.26
N ALA A 154 -5.09 -10.32 -11.46
CA ALA A 154 -6.35 -9.97 -12.08
C ALA A 154 -7.48 -10.40 -11.12
N PRO A 155 -8.55 -9.59 -10.97
CA PRO A 155 -9.73 -10.07 -10.27
C PRO A 155 -10.12 -11.42 -10.88
N PHE A 156 -10.22 -12.45 -10.05
CA PHE A 156 -10.47 -13.81 -10.50
C PHE A 156 -11.74 -13.83 -11.35
N ALA A 157 -11.69 -14.51 -12.49
CA ALA A 157 -12.78 -14.62 -13.46
C ALA A 157 -14.07 -15.27 -12.90
N PHE A 158 -14.08 -15.67 -11.63
CA PHE A 158 -15.19 -16.36 -10.97
C PHE A 158 -15.79 -15.60 -9.78
N ASN A 159 -15.33 -14.38 -9.47
CA ASN A 159 -16.07 -13.48 -8.56
C ASN A 159 -17.20 -12.78 -9.34
N ASP A 160 -18.20 -13.57 -9.77
CA ASP A 160 -19.37 -13.14 -10.53
C ASP A 160 -20.33 -12.23 -9.74
N THR A 161 -20.07 -11.95 -8.46
CA THR A 161 -20.76 -10.90 -7.72
C THR A 161 -20.06 -9.56 -7.94
N ALA A 162 -20.37 -8.93 -9.08
CA ALA A 162 -20.13 -7.51 -9.40
C ALA A 162 -18.82 -6.96 -8.82
N ALA A 163 -17.69 -7.29 -9.46
CA ALA A 163 -16.41 -6.67 -9.15
C ALA A 163 -16.59 -5.15 -9.03
N ASP A 164 -16.24 -4.60 -7.87
CA ASP A 164 -16.36 -3.17 -7.59
C ASP A 164 -15.55 -2.41 -8.66
N PRO A 165 -16.20 -1.61 -9.53
CA PRO A 165 -15.53 -0.97 -10.66
C PRO A 165 -14.39 -0.05 -10.21
N ALA A 166 -14.45 0.48 -8.98
CA ALA A 166 -13.36 1.25 -8.40
C ALA A 166 -12.13 0.38 -8.15
N LYS A 167 -12.30 -0.79 -7.52
CA LYS A 167 -11.20 -1.73 -7.25
C LYS A 167 -10.56 -2.25 -8.53
N GLU A 168 -11.37 -2.63 -9.52
CA GLU A 168 -10.85 -3.06 -10.83
C GLU A 168 -10.01 -1.95 -11.49
N THR A 169 -10.48 -0.71 -11.40
CA THR A 169 -9.78 0.44 -11.98
C THR A 169 -8.49 0.78 -11.22
N VAL A 170 -8.47 0.65 -9.89
CA VAL A 170 -7.23 0.75 -9.08
C VAL A 170 -6.26 -0.36 -9.46
N ALA A 171 -6.73 -1.61 -9.61
CA ALA A 171 -5.91 -2.74 -10.03
C ALA A 171 -5.31 -2.52 -11.43
N GLN A 172 -6.06 -1.91 -12.35
CA GLN A 172 -5.53 -1.51 -13.65
C GLN A 172 -4.43 -0.45 -13.51
N GLY A 173 -4.62 0.55 -12.63
CA GLY A 173 -3.59 1.53 -12.31
C GLY A 173 -2.30 0.91 -11.74
N LEU A 174 -2.42 -0.08 -10.86
CA LEU A 174 -1.28 -0.84 -10.34
C LEU A 174 -0.54 -1.57 -11.47
N ARG A 175 -1.27 -2.23 -12.39
CA ARG A 175 -0.68 -2.91 -13.56
C ARG A 175 0.06 -1.92 -14.46
N ASP A 176 -0.52 -0.76 -14.73
CA ASP A 176 0.11 0.26 -15.56
C ASP A 176 1.41 0.78 -14.92
N ALA A 177 1.39 1.11 -13.63
CA ALA A 177 2.59 1.57 -12.93
C ALA A 177 3.67 0.49 -12.84
N ARG A 178 3.28 -0.78 -12.69
CA ARG A 178 4.21 -1.91 -12.76
C ARG A 178 4.89 -1.98 -14.12
N PHE A 179 4.10 -1.92 -15.18
CA PHE A 179 4.60 -1.94 -16.55
C PHE A 179 5.59 -0.80 -16.79
N TRP A 180 5.32 0.40 -16.28
CA TRP A 180 6.23 1.54 -16.37
C TRP A 180 7.54 1.38 -15.60
N ILE A 181 7.52 0.69 -14.45
CA ILE A 181 8.73 0.38 -13.68
C ILE A 181 9.59 -0.63 -14.46
N GLU A 182 8.95 -1.63 -15.08
CA GLU A 182 9.62 -2.69 -15.84
C GLU A 182 10.12 -2.21 -17.22
N HIS A 183 9.40 -1.27 -17.86
CA HIS A 183 9.67 -0.77 -19.21
C HIS A 183 9.64 0.77 -19.24
N PRO A 184 10.61 1.45 -18.59
CA PRO A 184 10.60 2.91 -18.43
C PRO A 184 10.75 3.70 -19.73
N ASP A 185 11.19 3.06 -20.81
CA ASP A 185 11.28 3.60 -22.17
C ASP A 185 9.98 3.45 -22.96
N GLN A 186 9.08 2.56 -22.53
CA GLN A 186 7.81 2.26 -23.19
C GLN A 186 6.61 2.87 -22.45
N VAL A 187 6.77 4.05 -21.86
CA VAL A 187 5.67 4.76 -21.21
C VAL A 187 4.70 5.23 -22.29
N ASP A 188 3.84 4.31 -22.74
CA ASP A 188 2.71 4.60 -23.59
C ASP A 188 1.71 5.38 -22.75
N LEU A 189 1.56 6.66 -23.07
CA LEU A 189 0.49 7.48 -22.55
C LEU A 189 -0.79 6.99 -23.24
N ARG A 190 -1.29 5.83 -22.77
CA ARG A 190 -2.59 5.29 -23.20
C ARG A 190 -3.57 6.43 -23.16
N ASP A 191 -4.37 6.52 -24.23
CA ASP A 191 -5.30 7.60 -24.41
C ASP A 191 -6.36 7.63 -23.29
N GLU A 192 -6.12 8.42 -22.24
CA GLU A 192 -7.03 8.62 -21.11
C GLU A 192 -8.26 9.47 -21.49
N THR A 193 -8.41 9.86 -22.77
CA THR A 193 -9.52 10.70 -23.22
C THR A 193 -10.88 9.99 -23.11
N HIS A 194 -10.90 8.66 -23.10
CA HIS A 194 -12.12 7.87 -22.98
C HIS A 194 -12.51 7.50 -21.55
N ASP A 195 -11.64 7.74 -20.56
CA ASP A 195 -11.94 7.43 -19.16
C ASP A 195 -12.86 8.49 -18.54
N THR A 196 -13.89 8.05 -17.82
CA THR A 196 -14.70 8.95 -16.98
C THR A 196 -13.81 9.58 -15.90
N PRO A 197 -14.15 10.78 -15.37
CA PRO A 197 -13.37 11.41 -14.30
C PRO A 197 -13.14 10.49 -13.09
N GLU A 198 -14.15 9.69 -12.74
CA GLU A 198 -14.07 8.69 -11.67
C GLU A 198 -13.07 7.57 -11.99
N LYS A 199 -13.17 6.96 -13.18
CA LYS A 199 -12.21 5.92 -13.60
C LYS A 199 -10.78 6.45 -13.61
N ARG A 200 -10.57 7.67 -14.13
CA ARG A 200 -9.26 8.30 -14.14
C ARG A 200 -8.68 8.48 -12.73
N ALA A 201 -9.50 8.92 -11.77
CA ALA A 201 -9.07 9.13 -10.39
C ALA A 201 -8.66 7.80 -9.71
N TYR A 202 -9.48 6.74 -9.83
CA TYR A 202 -9.13 5.43 -9.28
C TYR A 202 -7.91 4.81 -9.96
N ARG A 203 -7.76 4.98 -11.27
CA ARG A 203 -6.58 4.50 -12.00
C ARG A 203 -5.32 5.22 -11.53
N SER A 204 -5.39 6.55 -11.38
CA SER A 204 -4.31 7.39 -10.86
C SER A 204 -3.94 7.02 -9.41
N LEU A 205 -4.93 6.63 -8.59
CA LEU A 205 -4.70 6.12 -7.24
C LEU A 205 -3.85 4.84 -7.26
N GLY A 206 -4.21 3.87 -8.10
CA GLY A 206 -3.42 2.64 -8.25
C GLY A 206 -1.98 2.94 -8.68
N GLN A 207 -1.82 3.78 -9.70
CA GLN A 207 -0.49 4.18 -10.18
C GLN A 207 0.33 4.85 -9.07
N TRP A 208 -0.27 5.81 -8.36
CA TRP A 208 0.40 6.53 -7.28
C TRP A 208 0.81 5.63 -6.13
N LEU A 209 -0.06 4.73 -5.67
CA LEU A 209 0.23 3.82 -4.56
C LEU A 209 1.44 2.94 -4.85
N LEU A 210 1.50 2.36 -6.05
CA LEU A 210 2.62 1.50 -6.43
C LEU A 210 3.92 2.29 -6.63
N LEU A 211 3.87 3.46 -7.27
CA LEU A 211 5.05 4.31 -7.45
C LEU A 211 5.57 4.85 -6.11
N ALA A 212 4.67 5.19 -5.19
CA ALA A 212 5.02 5.58 -3.83
C ALA A 212 5.71 4.44 -3.10
N TRP A 213 5.18 3.21 -3.23
CA TRP A 213 5.79 2.03 -2.64
C TRP A 213 7.18 1.74 -3.24
N ALA A 214 7.32 1.85 -4.56
CA ALA A 214 8.58 1.69 -5.25
C ALA A 214 9.63 2.68 -4.72
N MET A 215 9.23 3.94 -4.47
CA MET A 215 10.12 4.94 -3.90
C MET A 215 10.59 4.61 -2.48
N THR A 216 9.77 3.92 -1.67
CA THR A 216 10.19 3.49 -0.32
C THR A 216 11.33 2.48 -0.35
N GLN A 217 11.53 1.77 -1.46
CA GLN A 217 12.63 0.80 -1.61
C GLN A 217 14.00 1.46 -1.76
N LYS A 218 14.06 2.76 -2.04
CA LYS A 218 15.31 3.46 -2.30
C LYS A 218 15.88 4.09 -1.03
N GLU A 219 17.13 3.75 -0.74
CA GLU A 219 17.87 4.25 0.43
C GLU A 219 18.28 5.73 0.34
N ASP A 220 18.44 6.27 -0.88
CA ASP A 220 18.89 7.64 -1.14
C ASP A 220 17.87 8.46 -1.96
N SER A 221 16.60 8.42 -1.58
CA SER A 221 15.58 9.26 -2.21
C SER A 221 15.74 10.72 -1.78
N ASP A 222 15.92 11.62 -2.75
CA ASP A 222 16.01 13.07 -2.54
C ASP A 222 14.70 13.58 -1.87
N PRO A 223 14.77 14.39 -0.80
CA PRO A 223 13.61 15.04 -0.18
C PRO A 223 12.66 15.72 -1.18
N ASN A 224 13.19 16.29 -2.26
CA ASN A 224 12.40 16.93 -3.31
C ASN A 224 11.49 15.93 -4.04
N VAL A 225 11.92 14.68 -4.21
CA VAL A 225 11.11 13.62 -4.83
C VAL A 225 9.93 13.26 -3.92
N TRP A 226 10.16 13.15 -2.61
CA TRP A 226 9.08 12.96 -1.64
C TRP A 226 8.07 14.12 -1.66
N GLN A 227 8.55 15.37 -1.76
CA GLN A 227 7.67 16.54 -1.90
C GLN A 227 6.85 16.51 -3.20
N VAL A 228 7.42 16.03 -4.30
CA VAL A 228 6.70 15.84 -5.57
C VAL A 228 5.58 14.83 -5.39
N PHE A 229 5.85 13.66 -4.83
CA PHE A 229 4.83 12.63 -4.62
C PHE A 229 3.74 13.05 -3.63
N ARG A 230 4.10 13.80 -2.58
CA ARG A 230 3.14 14.37 -1.63
C ARG A 230 2.19 15.34 -2.32
N ARG A 231 2.72 16.26 -3.14
CA ARG A 231 1.91 17.22 -3.92
C ARG A 231 0.98 16.51 -4.90
N TYR A 232 1.46 15.44 -5.55
CA TYR A 232 0.62 14.66 -6.45
C TYR A 232 -0.50 13.92 -5.69
N GLY A 233 -0.18 13.33 -4.52
CA GLY A 233 -1.20 12.76 -3.64
C GLY A 233 -2.25 13.79 -3.23
N GLN A 234 -1.85 15.02 -2.90
CA GLN A 234 -2.78 16.11 -2.54
C GLN A 234 -3.69 16.49 -3.72
N SER A 235 -3.12 16.59 -4.92
CA SER A 235 -3.91 16.81 -6.14
C SER A 235 -4.93 15.71 -6.37
N LEU A 236 -4.55 14.45 -6.16
CA LEU A 236 -5.43 13.30 -6.31
C LEU A 236 -6.55 13.33 -5.26
N ALA A 237 -6.26 13.68 -4.01
CA ALA A 237 -7.29 13.86 -2.98
C ALA A 237 -8.31 14.94 -3.39
N ALA A 238 -7.84 16.08 -3.93
CA ALA A 238 -8.72 17.13 -4.45
C ALA A 238 -9.53 16.70 -5.68
N GLU A 239 -9.10 15.69 -6.45
CA GLU A 239 -9.91 15.06 -7.51
C GLU A 239 -11.00 14.17 -6.91
N PHE A 240 -10.67 13.35 -5.91
CA PHE A 240 -11.65 12.51 -5.22
C PHE A 240 -12.74 13.33 -4.52
N GLU A 241 -12.40 14.50 -3.93
CA GLU A 241 -13.37 15.41 -3.32
C GLU A 241 -14.43 15.93 -4.31
N LYS A 242 -14.13 15.96 -5.61
CA LYS A 242 -15.06 16.38 -6.67
C LYS A 242 -15.98 15.25 -7.14
N LEU A 243 -15.69 14.00 -6.77
CA LEU A 243 -16.50 12.85 -7.16
C LEU A 243 -17.77 12.74 -6.28
N PRO A 244 -18.86 12.18 -6.83
CA PRO A 244 -20.05 11.86 -6.05
C PRO A 244 -19.72 11.03 -4.81
N PRO A 245 -20.40 11.24 -3.67
CA PRO A 245 -20.12 10.49 -2.46
C PRO A 245 -20.40 9.00 -2.65
N SER A 246 -19.41 8.18 -2.30
CA SER A 246 -19.50 6.72 -2.26
C SER A 246 -18.56 6.17 -1.18
N PRO A 247 -18.82 4.97 -0.64
CA PRO A 247 -17.93 4.32 0.33
C PRO A 247 -16.49 4.18 -0.18
N GLN A 248 -16.32 3.88 -1.47
CA GLN A 248 -15.02 3.73 -2.13
C GLN A 248 -14.27 5.07 -2.21
N ARG A 249 -14.97 6.16 -2.52
CA ARG A 249 -14.37 7.50 -2.54
C ARG A 249 -13.86 7.88 -1.15
N ASP A 250 -14.68 7.66 -0.13
CA ASP A 250 -14.31 7.98 1.26
C ASP A 250 -13.13 7.14 1.73
N GLN A 251 -13.09 5.87 1.32
CA GLN A 251 -11.96 4.98 1.56
C GLN A 251 -10.68 5.47 0.86
N ALA A 252 -10.78 5.90 -0.40
CA ALA A 252 -9.64 6.46 -1.15
C ALA A 252 -9.10 7.73 -0.49
N LEU A 253 -9.97 8.65 -0.06
CA LEU A 253 -9.58 9.86 0.66
C LEU A 253 -8.90 9.54 1.98
N ALA A 254 -9.42 8.58 2.76
CA ALA A 254 -8.83 8.16 4.02
C ALA A 254 -7.44 7.55 3.83
N ASP A 255 -7.26 6.72 2.79
CA ASP A 255 -5.96 6.11 2.46
C ASP A 255 -4.96 7.16 1.96
N LEU A 256 -5.38 8.07 1.08
CA LEU A 256 -4.55 9.19 0.60
C LEU A 256 -4.07 10.06 1.76
N HIS A 257 -4.97 10.48 2.64
CA HIS A 257 -4.63 11.28 3.82
C HIS A 257 -3.61 10.53 4.70
N THR A 258 -3.87 9.25 4.98
CA THR A 258 -2.97 8.42 5.81
C THR A 258 -1.56 8.34 5.23
N VAL A 259 -1.43 8.07 3.93
CA VAL A 259 -0.13 7.97 3.25
C VAL A 259 0.56 9.33 3.21
N GLN A 260 -0.16 10.42 2.93
CA GLN A 260 0.41 11.77 2.90
C GLN A 260 0.96 12.21 4.27
N THR A 261 0.25 11.94 5.36
CA THR A 261 0.75 12.21 6.72
C THR A 261 2.04 11.45 7.01
N MET A 262 2.18 10.23 6.49
CA MET A 262 3.39 9.43 6.65
C MET A 262 4.55 9.85 5.74
N MET A 263 4.25 10.49 4.60
CA MET A 263 5.26 11.05 3.68
C MET A 263 5.81 12.40 4.14
N GLU A 264 5.06 13.16 4.95
CA GLU A 264 5.48 14.47 5.45
C GLU A 264 6.89 14.50 6.06
N PRO A 265 7.24 13.64 7.04
CA PRO A 265 8.57 13.69 7.62
C PRO A 265 9.67 13.20 6.65
N LEU A 266 9.33 12.31 5.71
CA LEU A 266 10.26 11.88 4.65
C LEU A 266 10.59 13.00 3.66
N ALA A 267 9.66 13.93 3.47
CA ALA A 267 9.86 15.11 2.63
C ALA A 267 10.73 16.20 3.29
N GLU A 268 10.89 16.15 4.61
CA GLU A 268 11.76 17.04 5.38
C GLU A 268 13.15 16.40 5.58
N THR A 269 13.17 15.15 6.05
CA THR A 269 14.40 14.42 6.35
C THR A 269 14.15 12.92 6.17
N PRO A 270 14.57 12.32 5.03
CA PRO A 270 14.38 10.90 4.76
C PRO A 270 15.01 10.03 5.86
N ASP A 271 14.17 9.25 6.53
CA ASP A 271 14.57 8.32 7.59
C ASP A 271 14.19 6.88 7.22
N ALA A 272 15.10 5.93 7.48
CA ALA A 272 14.91 4.52 7.12
C ALA A 272 13.75 3.87 7.89
N VAL A 273 13.53 4.25 9.16
CA VAL A 273 12.44 3.72 9.98
C VAL A 273 11.09 4.21 9.45
N GLN A 274 10.99 5.50 9.13
CA GLN A 274 9.79 6.08 8.52
C GLN A 274 9.49 5.47 7.15
N ARG A 275 10.49 5.25 6.30
CA ARG A 275 10.31 4.56 5.01
C ARG A 275 9.77 3.16 5.17
N THR A 276 10.37 2.37 6.07
CA THR A 276 9.92 0.99 6.34
C THR A 276 8.47 0.97 6.82
N ARG A 277 8.09 1.94 7.66
CA ARG A 277 6.72 2.08 8.14
C ARG A 277 5.75 2.43 7.01
N LEU A 278 6.14 3.38 6.15
CA LEU A 278 5.36 3.78 4.98
C LEU A 278 5.20 2.60 3.99
N GLN A 279 6.27 1.87 3.72
CA GLN A 279 6.27 0.69 2.85
C GLN A 279 5.23 -0.34 3.31
N ARG A 280 5.25 -0.72 4.60
CA ARG A 280 4.28 -1.67 5.16
C ARG A 280 2.85 -1.15 5.05
N LYS A 281 2.64 0.15 5.30
CA LYS A 281 1.31 0.75 5.20
C LYS A 281 0.79 0.76 3.77
N LEU A 282 1.65 1.07 2.79
CA LEU A 282 1.31 1.02 1.38
C LEU A 282 0.93 -0.39 0.93
N LEU A 283 1.66 -1.43 1.36
CA LEU A 283 1.29 -2.83 1.08
C LEU A 283 -0.10 -3.19 1.60
N LEU A 284 -0.43 -2.79 2.84
CA LEU A 284 -1.76 -3.03 3.41
C LEU A 284 -2.88 -2.30 2.65
N ILE A 285 -2.61 -1.07 2.19
CA ILE A 285 -3.57 -0.30 1.38
C ILE A 285 -3.74 -0.96 0.01
N ILE A 286 -2.65 -1.29 -0.68
CA ILE A 286 -2.66 -1.96 -1.98
C ILE A 286 -3.46 -3.27 -1.88
N GLY A 287 -3.21 -4.11 -0.88
CA GLY A 287 -3.94 -5.36 -0.67
C GLY A 287 -5.45 -5.16 -0.48
N ARG A 288 -5.88 -4.10 0.22
CA ARG A 288 -7.30 -3.76 0.38
C ARG A 288 -7.98 -3.37 -0.92
N TRP A 289 -7.25 -2.75 -1.84
CA TRP A 289 -7.79 -2.38 -3.15
C TRP A 289 -7.79 -3.56 -4.14
N GLN A 290 -7.09 -4.65 -3.82
CA GLN A 290 -6.99 -5.84 -4.65
C GLN A 290 -8.00 -6.95 -4.27
N GLY A 291 -8.36 -7.07 -2.99
CA GLY A 291 -9.41 -7.99 -2.51
C GLY A 291 -10.72 -7.26 -2.30
#